data_AF-V9GDN5-F1
#
_entry.id   AF-V9GDN5-F1
#
_cell.length_a   1.000
_cell.length_b   1.000
_cell.length_c   1.000
_cell.angle_alpha   90.00
_cell.angle_beta   90.00
_cell.angle_gamma   90.00
#
_symmetry.space_group_name_H-M   'P 1'
#
loop_
_entity.id
_entity.type
_entity.pdbx_description
1 polymer ?
#
loop_
_entity_poly.entity_id
_entity_poly.type
_entity_poly.pdbx_seq_one_letter_code
_entity_poly.pdbx_strand_id
1 'polypeptide(L)'
;MSHINYSFALISNGRATITNNDRTKLQTMVGLKSRNPDLKVLLSVGGWGANGFSDAALTDASRTIFADSLVQLVTANNLDGVDLDWEYPTNPAGGTTARPQDKQNFTHLLAKVREKLNAQGQINGKQYLLTIAAGANSGYINGVELNNITPLLDWINIMTYDFHGSWDSTTGHHSNLSGRDISVTSAVNLFRNGGVPASKLVIGGAFYGRGWTGVQNGNNGLDRPASGGFETDYNTIVAQYLNKNGYTRYWDSSAQAPYLFNGNTFITYDDPQSLSLKAQYVKNNNLGGIMFWEYSNDRSGALLQSIYTEITSGGGGQPPIPSGYSYLVAQANQQIVSADNYGNDPLVANRTTAGDWELFELITNSDGTVSLKSKVNGKYVTADLNASGVLVARATSIQQWEKFNRVNLSDGTIALQALANNLYVTCEVNNGGRLIANRTAVGGAWEAFRVQNN
;
A
#
# COMPACT_ATOMS: atom_id res chain seq x y z
N MET A 1 -11.59 1.32 2.38
CA MET A 1 -11.58 1.67 0.93
C MET A 1 -12.37 2.94 0.73
N SER A 2 -11.81 3.92 0.01
CA SER A 2 -12.43 5.23 -0.26
C SER A 2 -13.12 5.31 -1.61
N HIS A 3 -12.69 4.51 -2.59
CA HIS A 3 -13.21 4.50 -3.97
C HIS A 3 -13.43 3.06 -4.45
N ILE A 4 -14.45 2.85 -5.29
CA ILE A 4 -14.67 1.62 -6.05
C ILE A 4 -14.83 2.00 -7.53
N ASN A 5 -14.05 1.35 -8.39
CA ASN A 5 -14.29 1.35 -9.84
C ASN A 5 -15.10 0.09 -10.16
N TYR A 6 -16.32 0.24 -10.67
CA TYR A 6 -17.06 -0.89 -11.23
C TYR A 6 -16.52 -1.18 -12.63
N SER A 7 -15.96 -2.37 -12.79
CA SER A 7 -15.34 -2.85 -14.02
C SER A 7 -16.21 -3.94 -14.66
N PHE A 8 -16.70 -3.79 -15.90
CA PHE A 8 -16.57 -2.63 -16.78
C PHE A 8 -17.89 -2.33 -17.50
N ALA A 9 -18.05 -1.06 -17.89
CA ALA A 9 -18.86 -0.71 -19.05
C ALA A 9 -18.04 -0.89 -20.33
N LEU A 10 -18.71 -1.22 -21.43
CA LEU A 10 -18.08 -1.38 -22.75
C LEU A 10 -18.59 -0.34 -23.75
N ILE A 11 -17.87 -0.16 -24.84
CA ILE A 11 -18.24 0.79 -25.89
C ILE A 11 -18.98 0.06 -27.01
N SER A 12 -20.22 0.48 -27.29
CA SER A 12 -21.01 -0.02 -28.40
C SER A 12 -21.65 1.15 -29.15
N ASN A 13 -21.47 1.17 -30.48
CA ASN A 13 -21.96 2.25 -31.35
C ASN A 13 -21.56 3.66 -30.86
N GLY A 14 -20.31 3.81 -30.39
CA GLY A 14 -19.77 5.06 -29.86
C GLY A 14 -20.28 5.47 -28.48
N ARG A 15 -21.08 4.62 -27.80
CA ARG A 15 -21.65 4.89 -26.46
C ARG A 15 -21.06 3.94 -25.43
N ALA A 16 -20.82 4.43 -24.22
CA ALA A 16 -20.63 3.57 -23.06
C ALA A 16 -21.95 2.84 -22.75
N THR A 17 -21.86 1.55 -22.49
CA THR A 17 -23.00 0.65 -22.29
C THR A 17 -22.76 -0.31 -21.14
N ILE A 18 -23.82 -0.61 -20.41
CA ILE A 18 -23.87 -1.59 -19.32
C ILE A 18 -25.08 -2.49 -19.52
N THR A 19 -24.98 -3.76 -19.13
CA THR A 19 -26.14 -4.68 -19.13
C THR A 19 -27.05 -4.42 -17.92
N ASN A 20 -28.23 -5.05 -17.90
CA ASN A 20 -29.10 -5.00 -16.71
C ASN A 20 -28.47 -5.71 -15.49
N ASN A 21 -27.67 -6.75 -15.73
CA ASN A 21 -26.92 -7.42 -14.67
C ASN A 21 -25.86 -6.47 -14.07
N ASP A 22 -25.16 -5.73 -14.93
CA ASP A 22 -24.18 -4.73 -14.49
C ASP A 22 -24.84 -3.64 -13.65
N ARG A 23 -26.00 -3.13 -14.11
CA ARG A 23 -26.79 -2.15 -13.34
C ARG A 23 -27.10 -2.66 -11.94
N THR A 24 -27.50 -3.92 -11.79
CA THR A 24 -27.85 -4.52 -10.49
C THR A 24 -26.63 -4.61 -9.56
N LYS A 25 -25.50 -5.07 -10.07
CA LYS A 25 -24.24 -5.14 -9.30
C LYS A 25 -23.74 -3.75 -8.93
N LEU A 26 -23.80 -2.80 -9.86
CA LEU A 26 -23.42 -1.41 -9.64
C LEU A 26 -24.26 -0.75 -8.54
N GLN A 27 -25.58 -0.98 -8.53
CA GLN A 27 -26.45 -0.50 -7.45
C GLN A 27 -26.11 -1.12 -6.08
N THR A 28 -25.66 -2.37 -6.05
CA THR A 28 -25.14 -3.00 -4.82
C THR A 28 -23.93 -2.23 -4.29
N MET A 29 -22.99 -1.85 -5.16
CA MET A 29 -21.82 -1.06 -4.78
C MET A 29 -22.18 0.35 -4.31
N VAL A 30 -23.12 1.01 -4.98
CA VAL A 30 -23.65 2.32 -4.53
C VAL A 30 -24.30 2.21 -3.16
N GLY A 31 -25.02 1.12 -2.88
CA GLY A 31 -25.63 0.84 -1.57
C GLY A 31 -24.63 0.76 -0.41
N LEU A 32 -23.36 0.44 -0.69
CA LEU A 32 -22.29 0.41 0.34
C LEU A 32 -22.01 1.78 0.96
N LYS A 33 -22.45 2.88 0.33
CA LYS A 33 -22.37 4.23 0.91
C LYS A 33 -23.13 4.36 2.24
N SER A 34 -24.13 3.50 2.49
CA SER A 34 -24.81 3.43 3.79
C SER A 34 -23.88 3.03 4.94
N ARG A 35 -22.79 2.29 4.65
CA ARG A 35 -21.76 1.88 5.61
C ARG A 35 -20.57 2.83 5.67
N ASN A 36 -20.27 3.47 4.54
CA ASN A 36 -19.21 4.47 4.44
C ASN A 36 -19.73 5.66 3.60
N PRO A 37 -20.29 6.70 4.22
CA PRO A 37 -20.86 7.85 3.50
C PRO A 37 -19.87 8.59 2.58
N ASP A 38 -18.57 8.50 2.87
CA ASP A 38 -17.53 9.14 2.07
C ASP A 38 -17.12 8.32 0.84
N LEU A 39 -17.56 7.06 0.74
CA LEU A 39 -17.26 6.17 -0.38
C LEU A 39 -17.69 6.79 -1.71
N LYS A 40 -16.78 6.77 -2.68
CA LYS A 40 -17.07 7.12 -4.07
C LYS A 40 -17.12 5.87 -4.95
N VAL A 41 -18.09 5.81 -5.86
CA VAL A 41 -18.27 4.72 -6.81
C VAL A 41 -18.22 5.30 -8.22
N LEU A 42 -17.25 4.87 -9.01
CA LEU A 42 -17.04 5.26 -10.40
C LEU A 42 -17.41 4.10 -11.32
N LEU A 43 -17.83 4.43 -12.55
CA LEU A 43 -17.94 3.46 -13.62
C LEU A 43 -16.63 3.45 -14.42
N SER A 44 -15.90 2.33 -14.41
CA SER A 44 -14.77 2.16 -15.31
C SER A 44 -15.26 1.66 -16.67
N VAL A 45 -14.81 2.30 -17.74
CA VAL A 45 -15.17 1.97 -19.12
C VAL A 45 -13.93 1.46 -19.82
N GLY A 46 -14.03 0.29 -20.47
CA GLY A 46 -12.91 -0.31 -21.18
C GLY A 46 -12.39 -1.59 -20.55
N GLY A 47 -11.09 -1.60 -20.26
CA GLY A 47 -10.31 -2.75 -19.82
C GLY A 47 -9.67 -3.53 -20.98
N TRP A 48 -8.81 -4.49 -20.64
CA TRP A 48 -8.09 -5.32 -21.59
C TRP A 48 -8.98 -5.94 -22.68
N GLY A 49 -8.65 -5.66 -23.95
CA GLY A 49 -9.38 -6.14 -25.12
C GLY A 49 -10.67 -5.38 -25.46
N ALA A 50 -11.08 -4.39 -24.65
CA ALA A 50 -12.23 -3.57 -24.96
C ALA A 50 -11.94 -2.61 -26.12
N ASN A 51 -12.70 -2.75 -27.22
CA ASN A 51 -12.55 -1.92 -28.40
C ASN A 51 -13.52 -0.73 -28.40
N GLY A 52 -13.35 0.19 -29.35
CA GLY A 52 -14.25 1.32 -29.61
C GLY A 52 -13.73 2.68 -29.16
N PHE A 53 -12.68 2.75 -28.34
CA PHE A 53 -12.11 4.03 -27.90
C PHE A 53 -11.54 4.86 -29.04
N SER A 54 -10.74 4.27 -29.93
CA SER A 54 -10.14 5.01 -31.05
C SER A 54 -11.21 5.66 -31.95
N ASP A 55 -12.35 5.00 -32.17
CA ASP A 55 -13.48 5.56 -32.93
C ASP A 55 -14.26 6.62 -32.12
N ALA A 56 -14.52 6.35 -30.84
CA ALA A 56 -15.17 7.30 -29.94
C ALA A 56 -14.35 8.59 -29.78
N ALA A 57 -13.02 8.51 -29.86
CA ALA A 57 -12.13 9.66 -29.73
C ALA A 57 -11.96 10.46 -31.03
N LEU A 58 -12.31 9.88 -32.19
CA LEU A 58 -11.87 10.34 -33.52
C LEU A 58 -12.37 11.73 -33.92
N THR A 59 -13.62 12.08 -33.62
CA THR A 59 -14.25 13.33 -34.08
C THR A 59 -14.97 14.01 -32.93
N ASP A 60 -15.26 15.31 -33.05
CA ASP A 60 -16.02 16.00 -32.01
C ASP A 60 -17.43 15.41 -31.80
N ALA A 61 -18.07 15.00 -32.90
CA ALA A 61 -19.36 14.32 -32.86
C ALA A 61 -19.28 12.97 -32.12
N SER A 62 -18.31 12.11 -32.45
CA SER A 62 -18.16 10.81 -31.76
C SER A 62 -17.78 10.98 -30.29
N ARG A 63 -16.91 11.93 -29.95
CA ARG A 63 -16.57 12.26 -28.56
C ARG A 63 -17.78 12.74 -27.78
N THR A 64 -18.63 13.57 -28.39
CA THR A 64 -19.85 14.07 -27.76
C THR A 64 -20.83 12.95 -27.48
N ILE A 65 -21.05 12.04 -28.44
CA ILE A 65 -21.92 10.86 -28.26
C ILE A 65 -21.44 10.01 -27.07
N PHE A 66 -20.13 9.77 -27.00
CA PHE A 66 -19.54 9.00 -25.92
C PHE A 66 -19.66 9.71 -24.57
N ALA A 67 -19.26 10.97 -24.48
CA ALA A 67 -19.32 11.75 -23.24
C ALA A 67 -20.75 11.91 -22.72
N ASP A 68 -21.73 12.15 -23.59
CA ASP A 68 -23.15 12.24 -23.21
C ASP A 68 -23.66 10.90 -22.66
N SER A 69 -23.22 9.76 -23.22
CA SER A 69 -23.58 8.44 -22.71
C SER A 69 -23.00 8.19 -21.30
N LEU A 70 -21.80 8.69 -21.00
CA LEU A 70 -21.22 8.60 -19.65
C LEU A 70 -22.02 9.43 -18.64
N VAL A 71 -22.39 10.66 -19.00
CA VAL A 71 -23.24 11.50 -18.14
C VAL A 71 -24.58 10.82 -17.84
N GLN A 72 -25.21 10.22 -18.85
CA GLN A 72 -26.45 9.46 -18.66
C GLN A 72 -26.27 8.28 -17.69
N LEU A 73 -25.19 7.50 -17.82
CA LEU A 73 -24.93 6.37 -16.93
C LEU A 73 -24.62 6.81 -15.50
N VAL A 74 -23.80 7.85 -15.33
CA VAL A 74 -23.43 8.37 -14.00
C VAL A 74 -24.66 8.91 -13.26
N THR A 75 -25.50 9.67 -13.94
CA THR A 75 -26.72 10.24 -13.35
C THR A 75 -27.77 9.17 -13.06
N ALA A 76 -28.07 8.30 -14.01
CA ALA A 76 -29.07 7.25 -13.86
C ALA A 76 -28.73 6.22 -12.77
N ASN A 77 -27.44 6.08 -12.42
CA ASN A 77 -26.97 5.10 -11.43
C ASN A 77 -26.44 5.72 -10.14
N ASN A 78 -26.56 7.05 -9.95
CA ASN A 78 -26.08 7.76 -8.75
C ASN A 78 -24.59 7.55 -8.44
N LEU A 79 -23.76 7.61 -9.50
CA LEU A 79 -22.32 7.43 -9.40
C LEU A 79 -21.61 8.75 -9.07
N ASP A 80 -20.34 8.65 -8.68
CA ASP A 80 -19.48 9.79 -8.32
C ASP A 80 -18.54 10.21 -9.45
N GLY A 81 -18.44 9.43 -10.52
CA GLY A 81 -17.59 9.77 -11.65
C GLY A 81 -17.40 8.60 -12.60
N VAL A 82 -16.42 8.75 -13.49
CA VAL A 82 -16.02 7.74 -14.46
C VAL A 82 -14.51 7.57 -14.47
N ASP A 83 -14.10 6.37 -14.82
CA ASP A 83 -12.71 6.00 -15.06
C ASP A 83 -12.60 5.49 -16.50
N LEU A 84 -11.62 5.97 -17.27
CA LEU A 84 -11.38 5.46 -18.62
C LEU A 84 -10.16 4.56 -18.64
N ASP A 85 -10.39 3.28 -18.93
CA ASP A 85 -9.36 2.26 -19.04
C ASP A 85 -9.18 1.88 -20.52
N TRP A 86 -8.54 2.78 -21.27
CA TRP A 86 -8.18 2.53 -22.66
C TRP A 86 -6.82 1.85 -22.72
N GLU A 87 -6.83 0.58 -23.11
CA GLU A 87 -5.64 -0.26 -23.26
C GLU A 87 -5.30 -0.58 -24.74
N TYR A 88 -4.52 0.24 -25.47
CA TYR A 88 -3.98 1.55 -25.10
C TYR A 88 -4.05 2.54 -26.28
N PRO A 89 -4.09 3.87 -26.05
CA PRO A 89 -3.96 4.85 -27.14
C PRO A 89 -2.72 4.54 -27.99
N THR A 90 -2.86 4.57 -29.32
CA THR A 90 -1.79 4.34 -30.31
C THR A 90 -1.22 2.91 -30.37
N ASN A 91 -1.65 2.00 -29.49
CA ASN A 91 -1.11 0.64 -29.39
C ASN A 91 -2.25 -0.40 -29.46
N PRO A 92 -2.25 -1.30 -30.45
CA PRO A 92 -3.32 -2.30 -30.65
C PRO A 92 -3.20 -3.50 -29.69
N ALA A 93 -2.59 -3.34 -28.52
CA ALA A 93 -2.53 -4.37 -27.49
C ALA A 93 -3.95 -4.90 -27.16
N GLY A 94 -4.04 -6.20 -26.86
CA GLY A 94 -5.35 -6.85 -26.65
C GLY A 94 -6.20 -7.00 -27.93
N GLY A 95 -5.66 -6.69 -29.11
CA GLY A 95 -6.38 -6.81 -30.38
C GLY A 95 -7.32 -5.64 -30.67
N THR A 96 -7.07 -4.47 -30.07
CA THR A 96 -7.92 -3.28 -30.19
C THR A 96 -7.57 -2.42 -31.40
N THR A 97 -8.53 -1.61 -31.86
CA THR A 97 -8.28 -0.63 -32.92
C THR A 97 -7.41 0.50 -32.37
N ALA A 98 -6.30 0.79 -33.04
CA ALA A 98 -5.39 1.88 -32.68
C ALA A 98 -5.00 2.72 -33.90
N ARG A 99 -4.82 4.03 -33.67
CA ARG A 99 -4.40 5.03 -34.66
C ARG A 99 -3.30 5.92 -34.07
N PRO A 100 -2.35 6.43 -34.88
CA PRO A 100 -1.38 7.43 -34.39
C PRO A 100 -2.06 8.68 -33.78
N GLN A 101 -3.21 9.08 -34.32
CA GLN A 101 -4.00 10.21 -33.85
C GLN A 101 -4.61 9.99 -32.45
N ASP A 102 -4.64 8.75 -31.94
CA ASP A 102 -5.15 8.45 -30.61
C ASP A 102 -4.44 9.26 -29.53
N LYS A 103 -3.17 9.62 -29.74
CA LYS A 103 -2.41 10.46 -28.82
C LYS A 103 -3.10 11.80 -28.53
N GLN A 104 -3.44 12.55 -29.56
CA GLN A 104 -4.14 13.84 -29.43
C GLN A 104 -5.64 13.62 -29.18
N ASN A 105 -6.23 12.61 -29.82
CA ASN A 105 -7.65 12.32 -29.68
C ASN A 105 -8.02 11.89 -28.26
N PHE A 106 -7.13 11.23 -27.52
CA PHE A 106 -7.35 10.91 -26.12
C PHE A 106 -7.43 12.18 -25.26
N THR A 107 -6.55 13.16 -25.50
CA THR A 107 -6.65 14.49 -24.87
C THR A 107 -8.00 15.16 -25.18
N HIS A 108 -8.41 15.17 -26.45
CA HIS A 108 -9.69 15.75 -26.86
C HIS A 108 -10.89 15.02 -26.26
N LEU A 109 -10.80 13.69 -26.14
CA LEU A 109 -11.83 12.86 -25.53
C LEU A 109 -11.96 13.18 -24.04
N LEU A 110 -10.87 13.19 -23.29
CA LEU A 110 -10.87 13.56 -21.87
C LEU A 110 -11.38 14.97 -21.65
N ALA A 111 -11.01 15.92 -22.52
CA ALA A 111 -11.51 17.29 -22.44
C ALA A 111 -13.03 17.36 -22.62
N LYS A 112 -13.57 16.63 -23.60
CA LYS A 112 -15.01 16.55 -23.84
C LYS A 112 -15.75 15.88 -22.68
N VAL A 113 -15.20 14.81 -22.11
CA VAL A 113 -15.78 14.14 -20.93
C VAL A 113 -15.78 15.07 -19.72
N ARG A 114 -14.66 15.74 -19.44
CA ARG A 114 -14.57 16.72 -18.33
C ARG A 114 -15.56 17.88 -18.50
N GLU A 115 -15.67 18.44 -19.70
CA GLU A 115 -16.66 19.48 -20.05
C GLU A 115 -18.08 19.05 -19.66
N LYS A 116 -18.49 17.86 -20.11
CA LYS A 116 -19.85 17.33 -19.89
C LYS A 116 -20.11 16.97 -18.43
N LEU A 117 -19.14 16.38 -17.74
CA LEU A 117 -19.23 16.08 -16.31
C LEU A 117 -19.32 17.37 -15.47
N ASN A 118 -18.55 18.41 -15.80
CA ASN A 118 -18.61 19.69 -15.11
C ASN A 118 -19.98 20.36 -15.30
N ALA A 119 -20.51 20.37 -16.53
CA ALA A 119 -21.84 20.92 -16.81
C ALA A 119 -22.93 20.19 -16.00
N GLN A 120 -22.91 18.86 -15.97
CA GLN A 120 -23.85 18.08 -15.16
C GLN A 120 -23.65 18.32 -13.66
N GLY A 121 -22.40 18.50 -13.23
CA GLY A 121 -22.04 18.78 -11.85
C GLY A 121 -22.62 20.08 -11.33
N GLN A 122 -22.65 21.13 -12.16
CA GLN A 122 -23.29 22.41 -11.82
C GLN A 122 -24.80 22.25 -11.61
N ILE A 123 -25.47 21.43 -12.42
CA ILE A 123 -26.91 21.14 -12.28
C ILE A 123 -27.19 20.40 -10.96
N ASN A 124 -26.32 19.44 -10.62
CA ASN A 124 -26.55 18.55 -9.47
C ASN A 124 -25.93 19.04 -8.16
N GLY A 125 -25.21 20.18 -8.18
CA GLY A 125 -24.44 20.65 -7.02
C GLY A 125 -23.34 19.68 -6.58
N LYS A 126 -22.72 18.97 -7.53
CA LYS A 126 -21.77 17.87 -7.28
C LYS A 126 -20.56 17.96 -8.21
N GLN A 127 -19.36 17.72 -7.67
CA GLN A 127 -18.19 17.48 -8.51
C GLN A 127 -18.13 16.00 -8.91
N TYR A 128 -18.12 15.73 -10.22
CA TYR A 128 -17.91 14.38 -10.74
C TYR A 128 -16.44 14.12 -11.00
N LEU A 129 -15.99 12.93 -10.63
CA LEU A 129 -14.62 12.48 -10.81
C LEU A 129 -14.39 12.00 -12.25
N LEU A 130 -13.22 12.29 -12.79
CA LEU A 130 -12.70 11.72 -14.03
C LEU A 130 -11.27 11.22 -13.78
N THR A 131 -11.08 9.93 -13.92
CA THR A 131 -9.78 9.26 -13.76
C THR A 131 -9.47 8.41 -14.99
N ILE A 132 -8.25 7.91 -15.07
CA ILE A 132 -7.86 6.91 -16.06
C ILE A 132 -7.07 5.79 -15.40
N ALA A 133 -7.10 4.61 -16.00
CA ALA A 133 -6.06 3.60 -15.83
C ALA A 133 -4.99 3.77 -16.93
N ALA A 134 -3.73 3.67 -16.54
CA ALA A 134 -2.59 4.01 -17.38
C ALA A 134 -1.51 2.94 -17.36
N GLY A 135 -0.92 2.65 -18.52
CA GLY A 135 0.22 1.75 -18.62
C GLY A 135 1.46 2.31 -17.91
N ALA A 136 2.28 1.42 -17.36
CA ALA A 136 3.40 1.78 -16.49
C ALA A 136 4.75 1.97 -17.20
N ASN A 137 4.80 1.81 -18.53
CA ASN A 137 6.04 1.82 -19.31
C ASN A 137 6.17 3.06 -20.23
N SER A 138 7.38 3.30 -20.75
CA SER A 138 7.67 4.43 -21.65
C SER A 138 6.86 4.38 -22.96
N GLY A 139 6.48 3.20 -23.43
CA GLY A 139 5.61 3.04 -24.60
C GLY A 139 4.25 3.73 -24.39
N TYR A 140 3.62 3.53 -23.23
CA TYR A 140 2.39 4.24 -22.86
C TYR A 140 2.58 5.75 -22.81
N ILE A 141 3.64 6.21 -22.13
CA ILE A 141 3.96 7.65 -21.99
C ILE A 141 4.10 8.32 -23.37
N ASN A 142 4.72 7.62 -24.33
CA ASN A 142 4.89 8.13 -25.69
C ASN A 142 3.56 8.23 -26.47
N GLY A 143 2.58 7.38 -26.14
CA GLY A 143 1.27 7.30 -26.77
C GLY A 143 0.25 8.32 -26.27
N VAL A 144 0.57 9.11 -25.23
CA VAL A 144 -0.36 10.09 -24.62
C VAL A 144 0.29 11.46 -24.44
N GLU A 145 -0.51 12.50 -24.21
CA GLU A 145 -0.04 13.86 -23.90
C GLU A 145 -0.16 14.14 -22.39
N LEU A 146 0.69 13.54 -21.56
CA LEU A 146 0.60 13.62 -20.08
C LEU A 146 0.36 15.04 -19.55
N ASN A 147 1.09 16.04 -20.05
CA ASN A 147 0.94 17.44 -19.65
C ASN A 147 -0.46 18.01 -19.97
N ASN A 148 -1.07 17.60 -21.09
CA ASN A 148 -2.37 18.11 -21.53
C ASN A 148 -3.52 17.37 -20.84
N ILE A 149 -3.35 16.09 -20.52
CA ILE A 149 -4.41 15.29 -19.87
C ILE A 149 -4.45 15.49 -18.35
N THR A 150 -3.29 15.71 -17.70
CA THR A 150 -3.20 15.82 -16.23
C THR A 150 -4.11 16.88 -15.60
N PRO A 151 -4.30 18.08 -16.19
CA PRO A 151 -5.24 19.07 -15.67
C PRO A 151 -6.71 18.64 -15.74
N LEU A 152 -7.06 17.70 -16.64
CA LEU A 152 -8.43 17.23 -16.87
C LEU A 152 -8.83 16.14 -15.87
N LEU A 153 -7.86 15.45 -15.28
CA LEU A 153 -8.06 14.28 -14.44
C LEU A 153 -8.00 14.63 -12.95
N ASP A 154 -8.78 13.95 -12.13
CA ASP A 154 -8.62 14.04 -10.67
C ASP A 154 -7.32 13.32 -10.25
N TRP A 155 -7.08 12.11 -10.78
CA TRP A 155 -5.83 11.37 -10.67
C TRP A 155 -5.67 10.32 -11.78
N ILE A 156 -4.51 9.66 -11.81
CA ILE A 156 -4.14 8.58 -12.73
C ILE A 156 -3.86 7.32 -11.91
N ASN A 157 -4.56 6.22 -12.22
CA ASN A 157 -4.28 4.89 -11.70
C ASN A 157 -3.22 4.22 -12.59
N ILE A 158 -1.97 4.19 -12.15
CA ILE A 158 -0.88 3.54 -12.88
C ILE A 158 -0.97 2.03 -12.62
N MET A 159 -1.12 1.25 -13.69
CA MET A 159 -1.15 -0.22 -13.62
C MET A 159 0.26 -0.77 -13.40
N THR A 160 0.78 -0.60 -12.18
CA THR A 160 2.13 -1.03 -11.78
C THR A 160 2.16 -2.52 -11.42
N TYR A 161 1.66 -3.31 -12.35
CA TYR A 161 1.64 -4.77 -12.37
C TYR A 161 1.74 -5.23 -13.83
N ASP A 162 1.83 -6.54 -14.05
CA ASP A 162 2.03 -7.13 -15.39
C ASP A 162 3.28 -6.62 -16.11
N PHE A 163 4.33 -6.37 -15.33
CA PHE A 163 5.66 -6.04 -15.84
C PHE A 163 6.31 -7.22 -16.56
N HIS A 164 6.07 -8.42 -16.05
CA HIS A 164 6.54 -9.68 -16.58
C HIS A 164 5.40 -10.70 -16.58
N GLY A 165 5.37 -11.58 -17.57
CA GLY A 165 4.32 -12.59 -17.68
C GLY A 165 4.60 -13.64 -18.74
N SER A 166 3.56 -14.37 -19.14
CA SER A 166 3.67 -15.51 -20.07
C SER A 166 4.22 -15.16 -21.45
N TRP A 167 4.30 -13.87 -21.79
CA TRP A 167 4.92 -13.37 -23.01
C TRP A 167 6.46 -13.30 -22.93
N ASP A 168 7.04 -13.40 -21.73
CA ASP A 168 8.47 -13.43 -21.51
C ASP A 168 8.99 -14.88 -21.47
N SER A 169 10.14 -15.10 -22.09
CA SER A 169 10.87 -16.38 -22.03
C SER A 169 11.68 -16.57 -20.74
N THR A 170 11.74 -15.53 -19.89
CA THR A 170 12.49 -15.51 -18.64
C THR A 170 11.57 -15.08 -17.51
N THR A 171 11.64 -15.78 -16.38
CA THR A 171 10.88 -15.43 -15.17
C THR A 171 11.30 -14.07 -14.65
N GLY A 172 10.36 -13.32 -14.10
CA GLY A 172 10.61 -12.02 -13.50
C GLY A 172 9.46 -11.61 -12.59
N HIS A 173 9.63 -10.50 -11.86
CA HIS A 173 8.57 -10.01 -10.97
C HIS A 173 7.52 -9.21 -11.74
N HIS A 174 6.25 -9.58 -11.62
CA HIS A 174 5.21 -8.88 -12.37
C HIS A 174 4.74 -7.58 -11.69
N SER A 175 4.98 -7.40 -10.39
CA SER A 175 4.49 -6.26 -9.62
C SER A 175 5.42 -5.82 -8.48
N ASN A 176 6.74 -5.89 -8.71
CA ASN A 176 7.75 -5.44 -7.75
C ASN A 176 7.71 -3.93 -7.47
N LEU A 177 7.96 -3.56 -6.21
CA LEU A 177 8.04 -2.15 -5.80
C LEU A 177 9.27 -1.46 -6.40
N SER A 178 10.44 -2.09 -6.28
CA SER A 178 11.71 -1.62 -6.83
C SER A 178 12.33 -2.67 -7.75
N GLY A 179 13.31 -2.29 -8.57
CA GLY A 179 13.98 -3.24 -9.45
C GLY A 179 14.97 -2.54 -10.36
N ARG A 180 15.85 -3.32 -10.98
CA ARG A 180 16.78 -2.82 -12.01
C ARG A 180 16.04 -2.44 -13.30
N ASP A 181 15.00 -3.21 -13.64
CA ASP A 181 14.17 -3.00 -14.83
C ASP A 181 12.88 -2.24 -14.45
N ILE A 182 11.76 -2.57 -15.08
CA ILE A 182 10.46 -1.97 -14.78
C ILE A 182 10.00 -2.35 -13.35
N SER A 183 9.45 -1.37 -12.64
CA SER A 183 8.98 -1.47 -11.26
C SER A 183 7.96 -0.37 -10.94
N VAL A 184 7.32 -0.44 -9.78
CA VAL A 184 6.47 0.67 -9.27
C VAL A 184 7.27 1.98 -9.22
N THR A 185 8.49 1.97 -8.68
CA THR A 185 9.29 3.19 -8.54
C THR A 185 9.72 3.77 -9.89
N SER A 186 10.10 2.92 -10.85
CA SER A 186 10.45 3.40 -12.20
C SER A 186 9.23 3.99 -12.92
N ALA A 187 8.06 3.36 -12.78
CA ALA A 187 6.81 3.85 -13.37
C ALA A 187 6.42 5.21 -12.77
N VAL A 188 6.43 5.37 -11.44
CA VAL A 188 6.16 6.66 -10.78
C VAL A 188 7.13 7.74 -11.25
N ASN A 189 8.42 7.41 -11.42
CA ASN A 189 9.41 8.36 -11.93
C ASN A 189 9.14 8.76 -13.39
N LEU A 190 8.67 7.85 -14.26
CA LEU A 190 8.27 8.19 -15.62
C LEU A 190 7.15 9.24 -15.65
N PHE A 191 6.10 9.05 -14.84
CA PHE A 191 4.99 10.00 -14.78
C PHE A 191 5.39 11.34 -14.15
N ARG A 192 6.22 11.32 -13.09
CA ARG A 192 6.76 12.55 -12.49
C ARG A 192 7.61 13.35 -13.47
N ASN A 193 8.49 12.68 -14.22
CA ASN A 193 9.30 13.31 -15.26
C ASN A 193 8.43 13.86 -16.41
N GLY A 194 7.26 13.24 -16.63
CA GLY A 194 6.22 13.73 -17.53
C GLY A 194 5.36 14.86 -16.96
N GLY A 195 5.71 15.44 -15.80
CA GLY A 195 5.04 16.61 -15.23
C GLY A 195 3.84 16.33 -14.32
N VAL A 196 3.53 15.06 -14.04
CA VAL A 196 2.36 14.71 -13.23
C VAL A 196 2.63 14.95 -11.73
N PRO A 197 1.82 15.75 -11.01
CA PRO A 197 1.97 15.94 -9.57
C PRO A 197 1.84 14.63 -8.80
N ALA A 198 2.67 14.46 -7.77
CA ALA A 198 2.68 13.26 -6.93
C ALA A 198 1.29 12.92 -6.37
N SER A 199 0.54 13.93 -5.92
CA SER A 199 -0.82 13.80 -5.38
C SER A 199 -1.86 13.30 -6.39
N LYS A 200 -1.54 13.27 -7.69
CA LYS A 200 -2.38 12.72 -8.77
C LYS A 200 -1.92 11.33 -9.24
N LEU A 201 -0.87 10.76 -8.65
CA LEU A 201 -0.38 9.42 -8.99
C LEU A 201 -0.90 8.40 -8.00
N VAL A 202 -1.65 7.41 -8.48
CA VAL A 202 -2.12 6.26 -7.71
C VAL A 202 -1.43 5.02 -8.25
N ILE A 203 -0.63 4.34 -7.43
CA ILE A 203 0.06 3.10 -7.83
C ILE A 203 -0.88 1.89 -7.79
N GLY A 204 -0.55 0.82 -8.50
CA GLY A 204 -1.30 -0.44 -8.54
C GLY A 204 -0.68 -1.56 -7.71
N GLY A 205 -1.53 -2.34 -7.03
CA GLY A 205 -1.23 -3.68 -6.52
C GLY A 205 -2.04 -4.75 -7.26
N ALA A 206 -1.54 -5.99 -7.30
CA ALA A 206 -2.17 -7.09 -8.02
C ALA A 206 -2.64 -8.19 -7.06
N PHE A 207 -3.94 -8.43 -6.93
CA PHE A 207 -4.48 -9.53 -6.13
C PHE A 207 -4.45 -10.85 -6.91
N TYR A 208 -3.46 -11.02 -7.76
CA TYR A 208 -3.23 -12.19 -8.59
C TYR A 208 -1.72 -12.32 -8.80
N GLY A 209 -1.30 -13.42 -9.42
CA GLY A 209 0.08 -13.68 -9.78
C GLY A 209 0.23 -14.09 -11.23
N ARG A 210 1.44 -13.90 -11.73
CA ARG A 210 1.92 -14.43 -13.01
C ARG A 210 2.86 -15.59 -12.73
N GLY A 211 2.82 -16.63 -13.55
CA GLY A 211 3.61 -17.84 -13.32
C GLY A 211 4.20 -18.42 -14.59
N TRP A 212 5.24 -19.23 -14.42
CA TRP A 212 5.92 -19.95 -15.47
C TRP A 212 6.16 -21.41 -15.09
N THR A 213 6.13 -22.30 -16.08
CA THR A 213 6.45 -23.72 -15.95
C THR A 213 7.69 -24.08 -16.78
N GLY A 214 8.33 -25.20 -16.44
CA GLY A 214 9.56 -25.62 -17.14
C GLY A 214 10.72 -24.65 -16.89
N VAL A 215 10.72 -24.03 -15.71
CA VAL A 215 11.73 -23.06 -15.30
C VAL A 215 13.04 -23.80 -15.04
N GLN A 216 14.12 -23.34 -15.68
CA GLN A 216 15.44 -23.94 -15.51
C GLN A 216 15.94 -23.80 -14.06
N ASN A 217 16.65 -24.81 -13.57
CA ASN A 217 17.16 -24.84 -12.20
C ASN A 217 18.21 -23.74 -11.94
N GLY A 218 18.12 -23.12 -10.77
CA GLY A 218 19.05 -22.08 -10.29
C GLY A 218 18.31 -20.84 -9.78
N ASN A 219 18.96 -20.08 -8.89
CA ASN A 219 18.44 -18.83 -8.31
C ASN A 219 16.98 -18.91 -7.80
N ASN A 220 16.57 -20.08 -7.26
CA ASN A 220 15.19 -20.34 -6.85
C ASN A 220 14.14 -20.00 -7.92
N GLY A 221 14.47 -20.18 -9.20
CA GLY A 221 13.58 -19.93 -10.32
C GLY A 221 13.45 -18.46 -10.73
N LEU A 222 14.09 -17.50 -10.05
CA LEU A 222 14.10 -16.08 -10.43
C LEU A 222 15.14 -15.80 -11.52
N ASP A 223 14.78 -14.99 -12.52
CA ASP A 223 15.58 -14.66 -13.69
C ASP A 223 16.11 -15.90 -14.43
N ARG A 224 15.24 -16.89 -14.61
CA ARG A 224 15.54 -18.17 -15.25
C ARG A 224 14.74 -18.35 -16.54
N PRO A 225 15.30 -18.97 -17.59
CA PRO A 225 14.53 -19.34 -18.76
C PRO A 225 13.36 -20.29 -18.41
N ALA A 226 12.24 -20.13 -19.10
CA ALA A 226 11.04 -20.93 -18.93
C ALA A 226 10.37 -21.27 -20.29
N SER A 227 9.51 -22.28 -20.31
CA SER A 227 8.88 -22.80 -21.54
C SER A 227 7.36 -22.63 -21.62
N GLY A 228 6.71 -22.31 -20.50
CA GLY A 228 5.27 -22.04 -20.46
C GLY A 228 4.94 -20.98 -19.41
N GLY A 229 3.77 -20.34 -19.56
CA GLY A 229 3.31 -19.30 -18.66
C GLY A 229 1.81 -19.43 -18.34
N PHE A 230 1.41 -18.91 -17.18
CA PHE A 230 0.04 -18.93 -16.70
C PHE A 230 -0.24 -17.74 -15.76
N GLU A 231 -1.50 -17.57 -15.39
CA GLU A 231 -1.98 -16.62 -14.39
C GLU A 231 -2.74 -17.36 -13.29
N THR A 232 -2.74 -16.83 -12.07
CA THR A 232 -3.48 -17.41 -10.94
C THR A 232 -3.95 -16.31 -9.99
N ASP A 233 -5.14 -16.45 -9.40
CA ASP A 233 -5.64 -15.49 -8.41
C ASP A 233 -5.05 -15.71 -7.00
N TYR A 234 -5.07 -14.68 -6.16
CA TYR A 234 -4.49 -14.79 -4.81
C TYR A 234 -5.20 -15.82 -3.91
N ASN A 235 -6.50 -16.06 -4.06
CA ASN A 235 -7.18 -17.12 -3.31
C ASN A 235 -6.58 -18.49 -3.67
N THR A 236 -6.34 -18.74 -4.96
CA THR A 236 -5.71 -19.98 -5.44
C THR A 236 -4.26 -20.08 -4.95
N ILE A 237 -3.50 -18.97 -4.97
CA ILE A 237 -2.14 -18.91 -4.40
C ILE A 237 -2.13 -19.38 -2.95
N VAL A 238 -2.97 -18.80 -2.08
CA VAL A 238 -3.02 -19.18 -0.67
C VAL A 238 -3.52 -20.62 -0.47
N ALA A 239 -4.51 -21.03 -1.24
CA ALA A 239 -5.12 -22.35 -1.11
C ALA A 239 -4.16 -23.48 -1.53
N GLN A 240 -3.46 -23.32 -2.65
CA GLN A 240 -2.76 -24.40 -3.34
C GLN A 240 -1.23 -24.26 -3.39
N TYR A 241 -0.68 -23.05 -3.37
CA TYR A 241 0.75 -22.85 -3.66
C TYR A 241 1.55 -22.34 -2.46
N LEU A 242 1.02 -21.40 -1.67
CA LEU A 242 1.80 -20.73 -0.61
C LEU A 242 2.28 -21.74 0.46
N ASN A 243 3.58 -22.06 0.42
CA ASN A 243 4.24 -23.04 1.29
C ASN A 243 3.54 -24.43 1.30
N LYS A 244 3.00 -24.83 0.15
CA LYS A 244 2.23 -26.07 -0.04
C LYS A 244 2.68 -26.76 -1.32
N ASN A 245 2.40 -28.06 -1.45
CA ASN A 245 2.60 -28.80 -2.70
C ASN A 245 4.03 -28.66 -3.29
N GLY A 246 5.05 -28.59 -2.43
CA GLY A 246 6.45 -28.42 -2.81
C GLY A 246 6.88 -26.99 -3.17
N TYR A 247 5.95 -26.03 -3.22
CA TYR A 247 6.27 -24.62 -3.40
C TYR A 247 6.79 -24.02 -2.10
N THR A 248 7.89 -23.29 -2.20
CA THR A 248 8.47 -22.51 -1.11
C THR A 248 8.31 -21.02 -1.42
N ARG A 249 7.88 -20.22 -0.42
CA ARG A 249 7.90 -18.76 -0.52
C ARG A 249 9.32 -18.23 -0.35
N TYR A 250 9.73 -17.43 -1.30
CA TYR A 250 10.96 -16.65 -1.29
C TYR A 250 10.65 -15.15 -1.30
N TRP A 251 11.64 -14.35 -0.91
CA TRP A 251 11.56 -12.90 -0.88
C TRP A 251 12.77 -12.31 -1.59
N ASP A 252 12.52 -11.47 -2.60
CA ASP A 252 13.54 -10.63 -3.20
C ASP A 252 13.63 -9.31 -2.43
N SER A 253 14.67 -9.19 -1.60
CA SER A 253 14.90 -7.97 -0.80
C SER A 253 15.26 -6.74 -1.64
N SER A 254 15.79 -6.90 -2.85
CA SER A 254 16.11 -5.76 -3.71
C SER A 254 14.86 -5.24 -4.43
N ALA A 255 13.98 -6.16 -4.83
CA ALA A 255 12.74 -5.83 -5.53
C ALA A 255 11.56 -5.55 -4.59
N GLN A 256 11.71 -5.93 -3.31
CA GLN A 256 10.66 -5.93 -2.30
C GLN A 256 9.42 -6.71 -2.79
N ALA A 257 9.67 -7.92 -3.30
CA ALA A 257 8.66 -8.75 -3.96
C ALA A 257 8.73 -10.22 -3.52
N PRO A 258 7.58 -10.86 -3.24
CA PRO A 258 7.51 -12.27 -2.94
C PRO A 258 7.41 -13.09 -4.24
N TYR A 259 7.87 -14.33 -4.17
CA TYR A 259 7.63 -15.32 -5.23
C TYR A 259 7.59 -16.72 -4.64
N LEU A 260 7.00 -17.66 -5.38
CA LEU A 260 6.97 -19.08 -5.04
C LEU A 260 7.76 -19.87 -6.08
N PHE A 261 8.50 -20.88 -5.62
CA PHE A 261 9.17 -21.81 -6.51
C PHE A 261 9.17 -23.23 -5.93
N ASN A 262 8.98 -24.24 -6.79
CA ASN A 262 8.96 -25.65 -6.41
C ASN A 262 10.03 -26.51 -7.12
N GLY A 263 11.00 -25.88 -7.80
CA GLY A 263 12.00 -26.58 -8.62
C GLY A 263 11.67 -26.63 -10.12
N ASN A 264 10.43 -26.32 -10.52
CA ASN A 264 10.00 -26.32 -11.93
C ASN A 264 9.07 -25.15 -12.29
N THR A 265 8.26 -24.70 -11.33
CA THR A 265 7.22 -23.70 -11.52
C THR A 265 7.50 -22.49 -10.64
N PHE A 266 7.56 -21.31 -11.25
CA PHE A 266 7.76 -20.02 -10.59
C PHE A 266 6.44 -19.23 -10.59
N ILE A 267 6.10 -18.57 -9.48
CA ILE A 267 4.94 -17.68 -9.37
C ILE A 267 5.38 -16.39 -8.69
N THR A 268 5.21 -15.26 -9.37
CA THR A 268 5.36 -13.90 -8.80
C THR A 268 3.97 -13.35 -8.50
N TYR A 269 3.83 -12.63 -7.39
CA TYR A 269 2.54 -12.13 -6.90
C TYR A 269 2.76 -10.98 -5.90
N ASP A 270 1.69 -10.28 -5.51
CA ASP A 270 1.70 -9.45 -4.30
C ASP A 270 1.19 -10.24 -3.09
N ASP A 271 1.77 -9.97 -1.92
CA ASP A 271 1.31 -10.50 -0.64
C ASP A 271 1.13 -9.37 0.40
N PRO A 272 0.69 -9.66 1.63
CA PRO A 272 0.51 -8.62 2.65
C PRO A 272 1.78 -7.79 2.90
N GLN A 273 2.98 -8.39 2.80
CA GLN A 273 4.25 -7.71 3.01
C GLN A 273 4.55 -6.73 1.87
N SER A 274 4.46 -7.16 0.61
CA SER A 274 4.73 -6.27 -0.54
C SER A 274 3.72 -5.13 -0.65
N LEU A 275 2.44 -5.40 -0.39
CA LEU A 275 1.40 -4.37 -0.41
C LEU A 275 1.56 -3.36 0.72
N SER A 276 1.99 -3.79 1.91
CA SER A 276 2.35 -2.87 2.99
C SER A 276 3.50 -1.97 2.57
N LEU A 277 4.53 -2.50 1.91
CA LEU A 277 5.66 -1.69 1.43
C LEU A 277 5.27 -0.73 0.30
N LYS A 278 4.37 -1.13 -0.60
CA LYS A 278 3.78 -0.23 -1.60
C LYS A 278 2.96 0.89 -0.97
N ALA A 279 2.13 0.57 0.03
CA ALA A 279 1.39 1.57 0.79
C ALA A 279 2.31 2.52 1.57
N GLN A 280 3.41 2.01 2.12
CA GLN A 280 4.44 2.85 2.75
C GLN A 280 5.13 3.76 1.72
N TYR A 281 5.43 3.25 0.52
CA TYR A 281 5.98 4.03 -0.58
C TYR A 281 5.04 5.18 -1.00
N VAL A 282 3.73 4.95 -1.05
CA VAL A 282 2.72 6.00 -1.28
C VAL A 282 2.86 7.13 -0.26
N LYS A 283 2.90 6.80 1.04
CA LYS A 283 3.06 7.79 2.12
C LYS A 283 4.38 8.54 2.00
N ASN A 284 5.50 7.82 1.84
CA ASN A 284 6.83 8.41 1.81
C ASN A 284 7.07 9.31 0.60
N ASN A 285 6.31 9.13 -0.49
CA ASN A 285 6.45 9.91 -1.72
C ASN A 285 5.31 10.90 -1.95
N ASN A 286 4.38 11.05 -0.99
CA ASN A 286 3.20 11.90 -1.09
C ASN A 286 2.37 11.61 -2.36
N LEU A 287 2.18 10.32 -2.66
CA LEU A 287 1.38 9.89 -3.80
C LEU A 287 -0.12 10.00 -3.49
N GLY A 288 -0.95 10.08 -4.52
CA GLY A 288 -2.40 10.21 -4.40
C GLY A 288 -3.09 8.99 -3.77
N GLY A 289 -2.45 7.81 -3.80
CA GLY A 289 -2.97 6.61 -3.16
C GLY A 289 -2.45 5.32 -3.78
N ILE A 290 -3.18 4.23 -3.50
CA ILE A 290 -2.97 2.90 -4.09
C ILE A 290 -4.32 2.33 -4.54
N MET A 291 -4.34 1.82 -5.76
CA MET A 291 -5.40 1.03 -6.39
C MET A 291 -4.96 -0.44 -6.43
N PHE A 292 -5.90 -1.38 -6.51
CA PHE A 292 -5.59 -2.79 -6.73
C PHE A 292 -6.56 -3.46 -7.70
N TRP A 293 -6.07 -4.48 -8.42
CA TRP A 293 -6.86 -5.32 -9.31
C TRP A 293 -6.79 -6.80 -8.86
N GLU A 294 -7.89 -7.47 -8.47
CA GLU A 294 -9.19 -6.90 -8.10
C GLU A 294 -9.73 -7.57 -6.83
N TYR A 295 -10.80 -6.98 -6.28
CA TYR A 295 -11.32 -7.28 -4.93
C TYR A 295 -11.70 -8.76 -4.73
N SER A 296 -12.30 -9.42 -5.72
CA SER A 296 -12.80 -10.80 -5.58
C SER A 296 -11.69 -11.85 -5.43
N ASN A 297 -10.46 -11.49 -5.80
CA ASN A 297 -9.29 -12.35 -5.65
C ASN A 297 -8.70 -12.37 -4.22
N ASP A 298 -9.20 -11.57 -3.29
CA ASP A 298 -8.82 -11.61 -1.87
C ASP A 298 -10.03 -11.82 -0.95
N ARG A 299 -10.59 -13.04 -0.96
CA ARG A 299 -11.74 -13.39 -0.11
C ARG A 299 -11.42 -13.33 1.38
N SER A 300 -10.14 -13.47 1.74
CA SER A 300 -9.68 -13.39 3.12
C SER A 300 -9.66 -11.95 3.65
N GLY A 301 -9.56 -10.96 2.75
CA GLY A 301 -9.35 -9.56 3.07
C GLY A 301 -7.92 -9.24 3.53
N ALA A 302 -6.98 -10.19 3.50
CA ALA A 302 -5.64 -10.01 4.02
C ALA A 302 -4.82 -8.97 3.23
N LEU A 303 -4.95 -8.96 1.90
CA LEU A 303 -4.27 -8.02 1.03
C LEU A 303 -4.86 -6.61 1.18
N LEU A 304 -6.18 -6.51 1.19
CA LEU A 304 -6.84 -5.21 1.40
C LEU A 304 -6.54 -4.65 2.80
N GLN A 305 -6.52 -5.51 3.82
CA GLN A 305 -6.26 -5.10 5.19
C GLN A 305 -4.83 -4.60 5.36
N SER A 306 -3.82 -5.20 4.71
CA SER A 306 -2.44 -4.70 4.81
C SER A 306 -2.30 -3.30 4.20
N ILE A 307 -2.90 -3.08 3.03
CA ILE A 307 -2.98 -1.75 2.41
C ILE A 307 -3.67 -0.76 3.35
N TYR A 308 -4.86 -1.12 3.85
CA TYR A 308 -5.67 -0.23 4.67
C TYR A 308 -4.95 0.15 5.97
N THR A 309 -4.39 -0.83 6.68
CA THR A 309 -3.64 -0.60 7.92
C THR A 309 -2.46 0.34 7.67
N GLU A 310 -1.67 0.10 6.62
CA GLU A 310 -0.51 0.95 6.34
C GLU A 310 -0.93 2.37 5.93
N ILE A 311 -1.92 2.52 5.04
CA ILE A 311 -2.36 3.86 4.59
C ILE A 311 -3.01 4.68 5.73
N THR A 312 -3.75 4.03 6.64
CA THR A 312 -4.48 4.72 7.72
C THR A 312 -3.69 4.87 9.01
N SER A 313 -2.58 4.15 9.17
CA SER A 313 -1.64 4.40 10.26
C SER A 313 -1.03 5.80 10.11
N GLY A 314 -1.28 6.68 11.09
CA GLY A 314 -0.80 8.06 11.09
C GLY A 314 0.74 8.11 11.06
N GLY A 315 1.30 8.70 10.00
CA GLY A 315 2.67 9.23 9.92
C GLY A 315 3.83 8.23 10.09
N GLY A 316 4.46 7.83 8.97
CA GLY A 316 5.80 7.25 8.94
C GLY A 316 5.89 5.77 9.31
N GLY A 317 5.72 4.88 8.32
CA GLY A 317 5.90 3.45 8.51
C GLY A 317 7.30 3.14 9.03
N GLN A 318 7.35 2.53 10.20
CA GLN A 318 8.57 2.11 10.89
C GLN A 318 9.25 0.99 10.08
N PRO A 319 10.59 0.87 10.12
CA PRO A 319 11.27 -0.30 9.58
C PRO A 319 10.69 -1.58 10.20
N PRO A 320 10.63 -2.71 9.44
CA PRO A 320 10.22 -3.99 10.00
C PRO A 320 11.02 -4.32 11.25
N ILE A 321 10.32 -4.69 12.33
CA ILE A 321 10.96 -5.03 13.60
C ILE A 321 11.59 -6.43 13.46
N PRO A 322 12.90 -6.60 13.71
CA PRO A 322 13.50 -7.93 13.70
C PRO A 322 12.83 -8.86 14.72
N SER A 323 12.62 -10.12 14.35
CA SER A 323 12.02 -11.13 15.24
C SER A 323 12.78 -11.19 16.59
N GLY A 324 12.02 -11.25 17.69
CA GLY A 324 12.55 -11.24 19.06
C GLY A 324 12.79 -9.85 19.67
N TYR A 325 12.56 -8.78 18.91
CA TYR A 325 12.67 -7.41 19.39
C TYR A 325 11.32 -6.69 19.38
N SER A 326 11.26 -5.63 20.18
CA SER A 326 10.14 -4.69 20.29
C SER A 326 10.67 -3.28 20.50
N TYR A 327 9.85 -2.26 20.28
CA TYR A 327 10.12 -0.91 20.77
C TYR A 327 8.94 -0.38 21.59
N LEU A 328 9.20 0.62 22.43
CA LEU A 328 8.19 1.26 23.27
C LEU A 328 7.88 2.67 22.75
N VAL A 329 6.61 3.00 22.60
CA VAL A 329 6.12 4.34 22.28
C VAL A 329 5.55 4.98 23.54
N ALA A 330 6.19 6.05 24.03
CA ALA A 330 5.70 6.79 25.18
C ALA A 330 4.44 7.59 24.81
N GLN A 331 3.35 7.41 25.56
CA GLN A 331 2.09 8.05 25.22
C GLN A 331 2.10 9.57 25.48
N ALA A 332 2.98 10.04 26.36
CA ALA A 332 3.12 11.44 26.75
C ALA A 332 3.47 12.37 25.58
N ASN A 333 4.32 11.91 24.65
CA ASN A 333 4.80 12.70 23.52
C ASN A 333 4.74 11.96 22.17
N GLN A 334 4.23 10.72 22.16
CA GLN A 334 4.11 9.85 20.97
C GLN A 334 5.47 9.56 20.30
N GLN A 335 6.56 9.60 21.06
CA GLN A 335 7.91 9.29 20.59
C GLN A 335 8.37 7.91 21.08
N ILE A 336 9.27 7.30 20.30
CA ILE A 336 9.86 6.00 20.58
C ILE A 336 11.02 6.17 21.58
N VAL A 337 11.07 5.26 22.55
CA VAL A 337 12.12 5.16 23.56
C VAL A 337 13.42 4.68 22.91
N SER A 338 14.50 5.40 23.14
CA SER A 338 15.83 5.12 22.61
C SER A 338 16.86 4.95 23.73
N ALA A 339 17.79 4.01 23.54
CA ALA A 339 19.02 3.86 24.30
C ALA A 339 20.14 4.70 23.66
N ASP A 340 20.07 6.02 23.86
CA ASP A 340 20.98 6.99 23.26
C ASP A 340 22.46 6.74 23.62
N ASN A 341 23.36 7.17 22.73
CA ASN A 341 24.80 7.08 22.92
C ASN A 341 25.29 5.65 23.23
N TYR A 342 24.83 4.67 22.44
CA TYR A 342 25.08 3.24 22.66
C TYR A 342 24.63 2.74 24.06
N GLY A 343 23.58 3.35 24.61
CA GLY A 343 23.03 3.06 25.93
C GLY A 343 23.89 3.54 27.11
N ASN A 344 24.88 4.40 26.88
CA ASN A 344 25.64 5.06 27.94
C ASN A 344 24.86 6.22 28.58
N ASP A 345 23.91 6.78 27.84
CA ASP A 345 23.06 7.86 28.32
C ASP A 345 21.72 7.31 28.84
N PRO A 346 20.99 8.09 29.66
CA PRO A 346 19.62 7.77 30.03
C PRO A 346 18.73 7.43 28.84
N LEU A 347 17.78 6.53 29.03
CA LEU A 347 16.74 6.27 28.05
C LEU A 347 15.86 7.51 27.87
N VAL A 348 15.57 7.84 26.62
CA VAL A 348 14.77 9.02 26.26
C VAL A 348 13.75 8.64 25.18
N ALA A 349 12.51 9.08 25.33
CA ALA A 349 11.52 9.02 24.26
C ALA A 349 11.66 10.25 23.34
N ASN A 350 12.50 10.16 22.32
CA ASN A 350 12.85 11.28 21.43
C ASN A 350 12.96 10.91 19.94
N ARG A 351 12.42 9.75 19.54
CA ARG A 351 12.53 9.25 18.17
C ARG A 351 11.17 9.12 17.51
N THR A 352 11.16 9.34 16.20
CA THR A 352 9.98 9.13 15.35
C THR A 352 10.09 7.86 14.51
N THR A 353 11.26 7.22 14.49
CA THR A 353 11.56 6.01 13.71
C THR A 353 12.42 5.06 14.53
N ALA A 354 12.08 3.78 14.55
CA ALA A 354 12.84 2.73 15.23
C ALA A 354 14.01 2.25 14.36
N GLY A 355 15.22 2.39 14.90
CA GLY A 355 16.44 1.71 14.47
C GLY A 355 17.00 0.88 15.63
N ASP A 356 18.29 0.53 15.56
CA ASP A 356 18.90 -0.37 16.55
C ASP A 356 18.92 0.18 17.98
N TRP A 357 18.83 1.50 18.17
CA TRP A 357 18.88 2.13 19.49
C TRP A 357 17.53 2.06 20.20
N GLU A 358 16.44 1.93 19.44
CA GLU A 358 15.07 1.90 19.93
C GLU A 358 14.55 0.47 20.16
N LEU A 359 15.33 -0.54 19.78
CA LEU A 359 14.94 -1.95 19.89
C LEU A 359 15.39 -2.59 21.20
N PHE A 360 14.46 -3.30 21.82
CA PHE A 360 14.65 -4.02 23.08
C PHE A 360 14.10 -5.43 22.98
N GLU A 361 14.81 -6.39 23.57
CA GLU A 361 14.25 -7.71 23.89
C GLU A 361 13.45 -7.58 25.20
N LEU A 362 12.16 -7.93 25.18
CA LEU A 362 11.31 -7.97 26.37
C LEU A 362 11.32 -9.38 26.96
N ILE A 363 11.97 -9.52 28.10
CA ILE A 363 12.17 -10.80 28.78
C ILE A 363 11.15 -10.92 29.89
N THR A 364 10.38 -12.01 29.89
CA THR A 364 9.52 -12.37 31.04
C THR A 364 10.33 -13.25 31.98
N ASN A 365 10.56 -12.76 33.20
CA ASN A 365 11.32 -13.45 34.23
C ASN A 365 10.48 -14.55 34.90
N SER A 366 11.15 -15.52 35.55
CA SER A 366 10.49 -16.62 36.25
C SER A 366 9.60 -16.19 37.42
N ASP A 367 9.83 -15.00 37.97
CA ASP A 367 9.01 -14.38 39.03
C ASP A 367 7.85 -13.54 38.50
N GLY A 368 7.60 -13.55 37.19
CA GLY A 368 6.51 -12.82 36.54
C GLY A 368 6.82 -11.35 36.25
N THR A 369 7.98 -10.83 36.68
CA THR A 369 8.45 -9.49 36.29
C THR A 369 8.93 -9.49 34.83
N VAL A 370 9.12 -8.30 34.27
CA VAL A 370 9.75 -8.11 32.95
C VAL A 370 11.07 -7.38 33.07
N SER A 371 11.99 -7.69 32.16
CA SER A 371 13.26 -6.98 31.97
C SER A 371 13.40 -6.57 30.51
N LEU A 372 14.03 -5.41 30.27
CA LEU A 372 14.31 -4.91 28.92
C LEU A 372 15.81 -5.02 28.67
N LYS A 373 16.20 -5.64 27.55
CA LYS A 373 17.59 -5.70 27.11
C LYS A 373 17.76 -4.93 25.82
N SER A 374 18.62 -3.91 25.83
CA SER A 374 18.84 -3.04 24.67
C SER A 374 19.60 -3.76 23.57
N LYS A 375 19.14 -3.63 22.31
CA LYS A 375 19.79 -4.23 21.15
C LYS A 375 21.19 -3.63 20.91
N VAL A 376 21.35 -2.31 21.07
CA VAL A 376 22.56 -1.60 20.67
C VAL A 376 23.81 -2.00 21.48
N ASN A 377 23.64 -2.44 22.73
CA ASN A 377 24.76 -2.79 23.60
C ASN A 377 24.60 -4.12 24.34
N GLY A 378 23.47 -4.82 24.19
CA GLY A 378 23.20 -6.10 24.83
C GLY A 378 23.05 -6.05 26.35
N LYS A 379 22.86 -4.87 26.95
CA LYS A 379 22.74 -4.66 28.39
C LYS A 379 21.29 -4.48 28.83
N TYR A 380 21.02 -4.81 30.09
CA TYR A 380 19.71 -4.65 30.72
C TYR A 380 19.50 -3.20 31.17
N VAL A 381 18.26 -2.73 31.04
CA VAL A 381 17.81 -1.42 31.51
C VAL A 381 17.70 -1.45 33.02
N THR A 382 18.46 -0.58 33.68
CA THR A 382 18.52 -0.39 35.13
C THR A 382 17.72 0.85 35.52
N ALA A 383 16.84 0.76 36.51
CA ALA A 383 16.32 1.94 37.22
C ALA A 383 17.35 2.36 38.29
N ASP A 384 18.22 3.33 37.95
CA ASP A 384 19.41 3.63 38.75
C ASP A 384 19.09 4.56 39.94
N LEU A 385 19.05 4.00 41.14
CA LEU A 385 18.77 4.76 42.36
C LEU A 385 19.87 5.76 42.73
N ASN A 386 21.10 5.54 42.26
CA ASN A 386 22.18 6.52 42.42
C ASN A 386 21.99 7.74 41.52
N ALA A 387 21.10 7.64 40.54
CA ALA A 387 20.70 8.70 39.63
C ALA A 387 19.19 8.98 39.75
N SER A 388 18.63 8.91 40.96
CA SER A 388 17.23 9.24 41.26
C SER A 388 16.20 8.44 40.45
N GLY A 389 16.50 7.17 40.15
CA GLY A 389 15.61 6.26 39.43
C GLY A 389 15.61 6.44 37.91
N VAL A 390 16.56 7.17 37.34
CA VAL A 390 16.72 7.32 35.89
C VAL A 390 17.00 5.96 35.24
N LEU A 391 16.36 5.68 34.10
CA LEU A 391 16.55 4.43 33.37
C LEU A 391 17.78 4.49 32.46
N VAL A 392 18.69 3.52 32.56
CA VAL A 392 19.94 3.44 31.75
C VAL A 392 20.23 1.98 31.35
N ALA A 393 20.60 1.71 30.10
CA ALA A 393 20.92 0.36 29.61
C ALA A 393 22.37 -0.06 29.93
N ARG A 394 22.66 -0.36 31.20
CA ARG A 394 24.05 -0.53 31.68
C ARG A 394 24.40 -1.87 32.32
N ALA A 395 23.42 -2.67 32.75
CA ALA A 395 23.68 -3.89 33.51
C ALA A 395 23.96 -5.11 32.62
N THR A 396 24.86 -5.99 33.05
CA THR A 396 25.20 -7.24 32.33
C THR A 396 24.42 -8.46 32.83
N SER A 397 23.66 -8.31 33.93
CA SER A 397 22.83 -9.36 34.52
C SER A 397 21.54 -8.75 35.07
N ILE A 398 20.47 -9.54 35.12
CA ILE A 398 19.18 -9.11 35.69
C ILE A 398 19.26 -9.26 37.22
N GLN A 399 19.17 -8.14 37.92
CA GLN A 399 19.01 -8.10 39.37
C GLN A 399 17.75 -7.30 39.74
N GLN A 400 17.62 -6.87 40.99
CA GLN A 400 16.43 -6.15 41.46
C GLN A 400 16.19 -4.84 40.69
N TRP A 401 17.24 -4.14 40.26
CA TRP A 401 17.12 -2.84 39.60
C TRP A 401 16.77 -2.93 38.10
N GLU A 402 16.90 -4.11 37.50
CA GLU A 402 16.60 -4.41 36.09
C GLU A 402 15.22 -5.07 35.90
N LYS A 403 14.45 -5.21 36.98
CA LYS A 403 13.12 -5.83 36.98
C LYS A 403 12.03 -4.79 37.11
N PHE A 404 10.97 -5.01 36.34
CA PHE A 404 9.78 -4.17 36.33
C PHE A 404 8.51 -5.03 36.43
N ASN A 405 7.53 -4.62 37.23
CA ASN A 405 6.19 -5.16 37.10
C ASN A 405 5.53 -4.54 35.87
N ARG A 406 5.03 -5.37 34.96
CA ARG A 406 4.22 -4.92 33.82
C ARG A 406 2.75 -4.87 34.21
N VAL A 407 2.16 -3.68 34.12
CA VAL A 407 0.73 -3.46 34.36
C VAL A 407 0.05 -3.19 33.03
N ASN A 408 -0.93 -4.00 32.63
CA ASN A 408 -1.72 -3.74 31.44
C ASN A 408 -2.84 -2.74 31.76
N LEU A 409 -2.97 -1.69 30.95
CA LEU A 409 -3.99 -0.65 31.09
C LEU A 409 -5.20 -0.93 30.19
N SER A 410 -6.35 -0.34 30.51
CA SER A 410 -7.62 -0.63 29.81
C SER A 410 -7.65 -0.18 28.35
N ASP A 411 -6.77 0.74 27.95
CA ASP A 411 -6.65 1.27 26.59
C ASP A 411 -5.68 0.47 25.71
N GLY A 412 -5.19 -0.67 26.20
CA GLY A 412 -4.23 -1.53 25.50
C GLY A 412 -2.78 -1.09 25.64
N THR A 413 -2.48 -0.03 26.37
CA THR A 413 -1.11 0.34 26.74
C THR A 413 -0.63 -0.39 28.01
N ILE A 414 0.64 -0.20 28.37
CA ILE A 414 1.24 -0.76 29.57
C ILE A 414 1.86 0.34 30.44
N ALA A 415 1.96 0.08 31.74
CA ALA A 415 2.85 0.80 32.64
C ALA A 415 3.92 -0.15 33.19
N LEU A 416 5.10 0.40 33.49
CA LEU A 416 6.22 -0.32 34.09
C LEU A 416 6.47 0.22 35.48
N GLN A 417 6.45 -0.63 36.51
CA GLN A 417 6.81 -0.27 37.87
C GLN A 417 8.16 -0.89 38.22
N ALA A 418 9.18 -0.07 38.51
CA ALA A 418 10.52 -0.54 38.83
C ALA A 418 10.56 -1.21 40.21
N LEU A 419 11.13 -2.40 40.29
CA LEU A 419 11.33 -3.10 41.58
C LEU A 419 12.41 -2.44 42.45
N ALA A 420 13.24 -1.56 41.87
CA ALA A 420 14.27 -0.82 42.58
C ALA A 420 13.69 0.06 43.71
N ASN A 421 12.59 0.75 43.44
CA ASN A 421 11.96 1.71 44.36
C ASN A 421 10.43 1.61 44.44
N ASN A 422 9.82 0.63 43.76
CA ASN A 422 8.37 0.44 43.65
C ASN A 422 7.62 1.62 43.00
N LEU A 423 8.31 2.43 42.20
CA LEU A 423 7.72 3.56 41.47
C LEU A 423 7.52 3.24 39.99
N TYR A 424 6.49 3.83 39.40
CA TYR A 424 6.19 3.78 37.98
C TYR A 424 7.17 4.64 37.18
N VAL A 425 7.56 4.09 36.03
CA VAL A 425 8.38 4.76 35.02
C VAL A 425 7.54 5.83 34.32
N THR A 426 8.05 7.06 34.30
CA THR A 426 7.50 8.17 33.53
C THR A 426 8.34 8.50 32.32
N CYS A 427 7.70 9.04 31.28
CA CYS A 427 8.35 9.87 30.28
C CYS A 427 8.23 11.35 30.70
N GLU A 428 9.30 11.92 31.25
CA GLU A 428 9.34 13.31 31.69
C GLU A 428 9.52 14.25 30.47
N VAL A 429 8.40 14.60 29.81
CA VAL A 429 8.41 15.43 28.58
C VAL A 429 9.08 16.79 28.82
N ASN A 430 8.86 17.38 30.00
CA ASN A 430 9.50 18.64 30.40
C ASN A 430 11.00 18.52 30.69
N ASN A 431 11.53 17.30 30.71
CA ASN A 431 12.95 16.98 30.87
C ASN A 431 13.48 16.22 29.63
N GLY A 432 13.07 16.69 28.45
CA GLY A 432 13.52 16.16 27.17
C GLY A 432 13.01 14.76 26.84
N GLY A 433 11.98 14.25 27.53
CA GLY A 433 11.43 12.91 27.32
C GLY A 433 12.20 11.80 28.05
N ARG A 434 13.03 12.14 29.05
CA ARG A 434 13.80 11.16 29.82
C ARG A 434 12.91 10.20 30.60
N LEU A 435 13.29 8.93 30.65
CA LEU A 435 12.59 7.90 31.42
C LEU A 435 13.09 7.82 32.87
N ILE A 436 12.19 7.97 33.84
CA ILE A 436 12.52 7.96 35.28
C ILE A 436 11.48 7.18 36.08
N ALA A 437 11.91 6.26 36.94
CA ALA A 437 11.03 5.58 37.89
C ALA A 437 10.79 6.46 39.13
N ASN A 438 9.77 7.32 39.09
CA ASN A 438 9.55 8.33 40.14
C ASN A 438 8.08 8.61 40.51
N ARG A 439 7.09 7.88 39.96
CA ARG A 439 5.66 8.08 40.30
C ARG A 439 5.11 6.97 41.17
N THR A 440 4.21 7.30 42.08
CA THR A 440 3.56 6.33 42.98
C THR A 440 2.32 5.68 42.36
N ALA A 441 1.80 6.20 41.25
CA ALA A 441 0.64 5.67 40.54
C ALA A 441 0.69 6.00 39.04
N VAL A 442 -0.09 5.27 38.24
CA VAL A 442 -0.36 5.59 36.82
C VAL A 442 -1.45 6.66 36.77
N GLY A 443 -1.06 7.91 36.49
CA GLY A 443 -1.97 9.06 36.46
C GLY A 443 -2.48 9.41 35.07
N GLY A 444 -1.80 8.94 34.01
CA GLY A 444 -2.22 9.12 32.63
C GLY A 444 -1.12 8.82 31.62
N ALA A 445 -1.05 9.62 30.57
CA ALA A 445 -0.15 9.39 29.42
C ALA A 445 1.35 9.40 29.77
N TRP A 446 1.74 9.98 30.91
CA TRP A 446 3.15 10.09 31.32
C TRP A 446 3.74 8.76 31.78
N GLU A 447 2.91 7.87 32.35
CA GLU A 447 3.33 6.54 32.83
C GLU A 447 2.96 5.41 31.85
N ALA A 448 2.36 5.74 30.70
CA ALA A 448 1.80 4.79 29.74
C ALA A 448 2.69 4.65 28.49
N PHE A 449 2.88 3.39 28.05
CA PHE A 449 3.67 3.02 26.89
C PHE A 449 2.95 1.99 26.03
N ARG A 450 3.02 2.13 24.72
CA ARG A 450 2.60 1.08 23.78
C ARG A 450 3.81 0.26 23.38
N VAL A 451 3.70 -1.07 23.44
CA VAL A 451 4.75 -1.97 22.96
C VAL A 451 4.40 -2.39 21.54
N GLN A 452 5.33 -2.16 20.61
CA GLN A 452 5.22 -2.67 19.25
C GLN A 452 6.14 -3.87 19.07
N ASN A 453 5.61 -4.98 18.56
CA ASN A 453 6.34 -6.23 18.29
C ASN A 453 6.30 -6.55 16.79
N ASN A 454 7.18 -7.45 16.34
CA ASN A 454 7.06 -8.12 15.04
C ASN A 454 5.83 -9.05 14.99
#